data_AF-A0A0B6XXT7-F1
#
_entry.id   AF-A0A0B6XXT7-F1
#
_cell.length_a   1.000
_cell.length_b   1.000
_cell.length_c   1.000
_cell.angle_alpha   90.00
_cell.angle_beta   90.00
_cell.angle_gamma   90.00
#
_symmetry.space_group_name_H-M   'P 1'
#
loop_
_entity.id
_entity.type
_entity.pdbx_description
1 polymer ?
#
loop_
_entity_poly.entity_id
_entity_poly.type
_entity_poly.pdbx_seq_one_letter_code
_entity_poly.pdbx_strand_id
1 'polypeptide(L)'
;RKLPSGDIKLKKILVYDGLAGWDLKPGQETFLQQKCAVPYCELIDSRHDQAQADVILFQGISLDQEPHPPHQKWVLFMLESPYHTQDLSSAASMVNWTASYRHDSTIVAPYEKFVPYNASIRTKPQTRNYAEGKTKKVAWFVSNCGARNNRRQYVEELAKHIQVDIYGSCGTLSCPRFESNKCFDVLNSDYKFYLSFENSNC
;
A
#
# COMPACT_ATOMS: atom_id res chain seq x y z
N ARG A 1 15.72 -2.12 28.49
CA ARG A 1 16.92 -1.30 28.18
C ARG A 1 16.78 0.01 28.93
N LYS A 2 17.75 0.39 29.78
CA LYS A 2 17.78 1.73 30.40
C LYS A 2 17.94 2.78 29.29
N LEU A 3 17.10 3.80 29.30
CA LEU A 3 17.19 4.94 28.38
C LEU A 3 18.48 5.73 28.68
N PRO A 4 19.23 6.19 27.66
CA PRO A 4 20.38 7.07 27.85
C PRO A 4 19.97 8.37 28.55
N SER A 5 20.78 8.81 29.51
CA SER A 5 20.55 9.99 30.36
C SER A 5 21.06 11.30 29.72
N GLY A 6 20.67 11.56 28.48
CA GLY A 6 20.94 12.83 27.78
C GLY A 6 19.84 13.09 26.75
N ASP A 7 19.58 14.36 26.41
CA ASP A 7 18.60 14.73 25.38
C ASP A 7 19.00 14.09 24.05
N ILE A 8 18.30 13.01 23.66
CA ILE A 8 18.53 12.33 22.40
C ILE A 8 17.92 13.20 21.31
N LYS A 9 18.78 13.81 20.48
CA LYS A 9 18.35 14.57 19.32
C LYS A 9 17.53 13.68 18.38
N LEU A 10 16.28 14.05 18.13
CA LEU A 10 15.40 13.36 17.20
C LEU A 10 15.87 13.58 15.76
N LYS A 11 15.71 12.54 14.95
CA LYS A 11 15.89 12.59 13.49
C LYS A 11 14.61 13.07 12.82
N LYS A 12 14.73 14.05 11.93
CA LYS A 12 13.58 14.65 11.24
C LYS A 12 13.28 13.91 9.94
N ILE A 13 12.06 13.40 9.82
CA ILE A 13 11.55 12.76 8.61
C ILE A 13 10.47 13.67 8.03
N LEU A 14 10.77 14.32 6.91
CA LEU A 14 9.81 15.11 6.15
C LEU A 14 8.99 14.20 5.25
N VAL A 15 7.67 14.17 5.47
CA VAL A 15 6.72 13.57 4.53
C VAL A 15 6.29 14.67 3.57
N TYR A 16 6.93 14.68 2.41
CA TYR A 16 6.90 15.79 1.45
C TYR A 16 5.51 16.08 0.89
N ASP A 17 4.68 15.04 0.75
CA ASP A 17 3.30 15.12 0.27
C ASP A 17 2.27 15.37 1.40
N GLY A 18 2.76 15.58 2.62
CA GLY A 18 1.93 15.83 3.80
C GLY A 18 1.59 14.57 4.59
N LEU A 19 1.36 14.73 5.90
CA LEU A 19 1.08 13.61 6.80
C LEU A 19 -0.38 13.13 6.72
N ALA A 20 -1.32 14.00 6.34
CA ALA A 20 -2.75 13.71 6.33
C ALA A 20 -3.14 12.54 5.40
N GLY A 21 -2.51 12.45 4.22
CA GLY A 21 -2.76 11.35 3.28
C GLY A 21 -2.32 9.97 3.79
N TRP A 22 -1.55 9.95 4.88
CA TRP A 22 -0.99 8.75 5.49
C TRP A 22 -1.62 8.44 6.86
N ASP A 23 -2.59 9.23 7.32
CA ASP A 23 -3.14 9.16 8.68
C ASP A 23 -2.05 9.23 9.77
N LEU A 24 -1.03 10.07 9.52
CA LEU A 24 0.08 10.29 10.45
C LEU A 24 -0.06 11.64 11.16
N LYS A 25 0.49 11.71 12.38
CA LYS A 25 0.60 12.96 13.15
C LYS A 25 2.05 13.45 13.15
N PRO A 26 2.27 14.78 13.19
CA PRO A 26 3.61 15.33 13.34
C PRO A 26 4.22 15.00 14.71
N GLY A 27 5.55 15.08 14.81
CA GLY A 27 6.30 14.79 16.03
C GLY A 27 6.65 13.31 16.20
N GLN A 28 6.95 12.92 17.44
CA GLN A 28 7.45 11.58 17.79
C GLN A 28 6.33 10.57 18.11
N GLU A 29 5.09 11.04 18.28
CA GLU A 29 3.96 10.28 18.85
C GLU A 29 3.74 8.93 18.14
N THR A 30 3.74 8.94 16.80
CA THR A 30 3.57 7.75 15.96
C THR A 30 4.56 6.64 16.33
N PHE A 31 5.85 6.97 16.45
CA PHE A 31 6.89 5.99 16.73
C PHE A 31 6.78 5.38 18.13
N LEU A 32 6.33 6.18 19.10
CA LEU A 32 6.11 5.73 20.48
C LEU A 32 4.87 4.83 20.57
N GLN A 33 3.76 5.24 19.96
CA GLN A 33 2.49 4.49 19.98
C GLN A 33 2.62 3.14 19.26
N GLN A 34 3.32 3.12 18.12
CA GLN A 34 3.60 1.88 17.38
C GLN A 34 4.72 1.05 18.03
N LYS A 35 5.32 1.50 19.14
CA LYS A 35 6.40 0.82 19.86
C LYS A 35 7.57 0.46 18.92
N CYS A 36 7.93 1.38 18.04
CA CYS A 36 9.03 1.19 17.10
C CYS A 36 10.33 0.87 17.86
N ALA A 37 11.14 -0.04 17.31
CA ALA A 37 12.41 -0.44 17.91
C ALA A 37 13.39 0.74 18.05
N VAL A 38 13.28 1.74 17.17
CA VAL A 38 14.00 3.01 17.20
C VAL A 38 12.96 4.14 17.21
N PRO A 39 12.64 4.71 18.38
CA PRO A 39 11.63 5.77 18.47
C PRO A 39 12.22 7.18 18.34
N TYR A 40 13.51 7.35 18.06
CA TYR A 40 14.20 8.64 18.07
C TYR A 40 14.05 9.44 16.76
N CYS A 41 12.83 9.46 16.22
CA CYS A 41 12.47 10.17 15.00
C CYS A 41 11.26 11.06 15.25
N GLU A 42 11.15 12.15 14.51
CA GLU A 42 9.95 12.99 14.46
C GLU A 42 9.49 13.18 13.02
N LEU A 43 8.18 13.17 12.82
CA LEU A 43 7.54 13.44 11.54
C LEU A 43 7.27 14.94 11.39
N ILE A 44 7.59 15.48 10.21
CA ILE A 44 7.25 16.84 9.80
C ILE A 44 6.66 16.80 8.39
N ASP A 45 5.85 17.79 8.00
CA ASP A 45 5.26 17.93 6.66
C ASP A 45 5.40 19.33 6.04
N SER A 46 6.00 20.27 6.77
CA SER A 46 6.28 21.60 6.24
C SER A 46 7.47 21.58 5.28
N ARG A 47 7.24 21.96 4.01
CA ARG A 47 8.31 22.10 3.01
C ARG A 47 9.34 23.16 3.39
N HIS A 48 8.97 24.14 4.22
CA HIS A 48 9.91 25.13 4.74
C HIS A 48 11.01 24.51 5.63
N ASP A 49 10.76 23.33 6.20
CA ASP A 49 11.72 22.62 7.05
C ASP A 49 12.57 21.61 6.29
N GLN A 50 12.47 21.56 4.95
CA GLN A 50 13.21 20.63 4.09
C GLN A 50 14.71 20.65 4.37
N ALA A 51 15.34 21.81 4.52
CA ALA A 51 16.77 21.92 4.76
C ALA A 51 17.23 21.31 6.11
N GLN A 52 16.30 21.13 7.06
CA GLN A 52 16.57 20.57 8.38
C GLN A 52 16.25 19.07 8.48
N ALA A 53 15.59 18.50 7.47
CA ALA A 53 15.19 17.11 7.46
C ALA A 53 16.41 16.19 7.26
N ASP A 54 16.50 15.12 8.05
CA ASP A 54 17.49 14.06 7.81
C ASP A 54 17.04 13.14 6.67
N VAL A 55 15.73 12.94 6.53
CA VAL A 55 15.10 12.10 5.51
C VAL A 55 13.92 12.84 4.89
N ILE A 56 13.79 12.75 3.57
CA ILE A 56 12.63 13.22 2.82
C ILE A 56 11.97 12.00 2.19
N LEU A 57 10.74 11.73 2.61
CA LEU A 57 9.88 10.71 2.04
C LEU A 57 8.90 11.40 1.07
N PHE A 58 8.88 10.97 -0.18
CA PHE A 58 8.05 11.57 -1.22
C PHE A 58 7.45 10.53 -2.16
N GLN A 59 6.32 10.89 -2.76
CA GLN A 59 5.63 10.14 -3.79
C GLN A 59 5.68 10.95 -5.11
N GLY A 60 6.18 10.35 -6.20
CA GLY A 60 6.21 11.01 -7.51
C GLY A 60 7.32 12.05 -7.69
N ILE A 61 7.09 13.05 -8.55
CA ILE A 61 8.16 13.85 -9.20
C ILE A 61 8.01 15.36 -8.98
N SER A 62 7.04 15.83 -8.20
CA SER A 62 6.88 17.28 -7.97
C SER A 62 7.86 17.79 -6.91
N LEU A 63 9.14 17.47 -7.08
CA LEU A 63 10.23 17.93 -6.24
C LEU A 63 10.89 19.13 -6.92
N ASP A 64 11.01 20.22 -6.18
CA ASP A 64 11.88 21.31 -6.59
C ASP A 64 13.32 20.77 -6.68
N GLN A 65 13.96 20.90 -7.86
CA GLN A 65 15.30 20.39 -8.16
C GLN A 65 16.41 21.22 -7.48
N GLU A 66 16.22 21.59 -6.22
CA GLU A 66 17.19 22.35 -5.46
C GLU A 66 18.33 21.44 -4.99
N PRO A 67 19.61 21.87 -5.00
CA PRO A 67 20.73 21.07 -4.52
C PRO A 67 20.51 20.61 -3.07
N HIS A 68 20.60 19.30 -2.83
CA HIS A 68 20.32 18.74 -1.50
C HIS A 68 21.58 18.67 -0.62
N PRO A 69 21.46 18.89 0.70
CA PRO A 69 22.57 18.68 1.62
C PRO A 69 23.07 17.23 1.57
N PRO A 70 24.41 16.96 1.54
CA PRO A 70 24.94 15.60 1.39
C PRO A 70 24.52 14.59 2.47
N HIS A 71 24.08 15.07 3.63
CA HIS A 71 23.65 14.26 4.76
C HIS A 71 22.18 13.81 4.67
N GLN A 72 21.38 14.46 3.83
CA GLN A 72 19.96 14.21 3.68
C GLN A 72 19.71 12.99 2.78
N LYS A 73 18.76 12.14 3.15
CA LYS A 73 18.35 10.98 2.34
C LYS A 73 16.98 11.19 1.72
N TRP A 74 16.91 11.05 0.41
CA TRP A 74 15.69 11.15 -0.37
C TRP A 74 15.16 9.76 -0.67
N VAL A 75 13.96 9.48 -0.18
CA VAL A 75 13.31 8.18 -0.21
C VAL A 75 12.07 8.27 -1.10
N LEU A 76 12.15 7.64 -2.27
CA LEU A 76 10.98 7.49 -3.12
C LEU A 76 10.08 6.38 -2.55
N PHE A 77 8.87 6.73 -2.15
CA PHE A 77 7.82 5.78 -1.83
C PHE A 77 6.91 5.54 -3.01
N MET A 78 6.73 4.27 -3.39
CA MET A 78 5.91 3.91 -4.54
C MET A 78 5.32 2.52 -4.39
N LEU A 79 4.00 2.42 -4.51
CA LEU A 79 3.29 1.15 -4.49
C LEU A 79 2.62 0.80 -5.82
N GLU A 80 2.55 1.75 -6.74
CA GLU A 80 1.98 1.56 -8.06
C GLU A 80 3.00 0.92 -9.01
N SER A 81 2.51 0.18 -9.99
CA SER A 81 3.36 -0.47 -10.99
C SER A 81 4.03 0.53 -11.93
N PRO A 82 5.15 0.16 -12.59
CA PRO A 82 5.78 1.02 -13.61
C PRO A 82 4.85 1.42 -14.76
N TYR A 83 3.84 0.59 -15.09
CA TYR A 83 2.89 0.89 -16.15
C TYR A 83 1.90 2.01 -15.81
N HIS A 84 1.62 2.22 -14.52
CA HIS A 84 0.71 3.25 -14.02
C HIS A 84 1.46 4.37 -13.28
N THR A 85 2.79 4.34 -13.31
CA THR A 85 3.65 5.39 -12.76
C THR A 85 4.14 6.30 -13.89
N GLN A 86 4.17 7.61 -13.64
CA GLN A 86 4.77 8.58 -14.55
C GLN A 86 6.29 8.38 -14.68
N ASP A 87 6.91 8.94 -15.71
CA ASP A 87 8.36 8.80 -15.93
C ASP A 87 9.18 9.43 -14.79
N LEU A 88 9.93 8.60 -14.06
CA LEU A 88 10.75 9.02 -12.92
C LEU A 88 12.18 9.42 -13.31
N SER A 89 12.52 9.48 -14.60
CA SER A 89 13.87 9.76 -15.09
C SER A 89 14.47 11.05 -14.51
N SER A 90 13.65 12.11 -14.38
CA SER A 90 14.06 13.39 -13.81
C SER A 90 14.30 13.36 -12.29
N ALA A 91 13.76 12.36 -11.59
CA ALA A 91 13.96 12.16 -10.15
C ALA A 91 15.10 11.17 -9.84
N ALA A 92 15.59 10.43 -10.84
CA ALA A 92 16.57 9.36 -10.65
C ALA A 92 17.86 9.83 -9.95
N SER A 93 18.29 11.06 -10.22
CA SER A 93 19.49 11.65 -9.62
C SER A 93 19.29 12.12 -8.17
N MET A 94 18.03 12.30 -7.74
CA MET A 94 17.69 12.73 -6.38
C MET A 94 17.47 11.53 -5.44
N VAL A 95 16.98 10.41 -5.96
CA VAL A 95 16.63 9.22 -5.15
C VAL A 95 17.89 8.56 -4.57
N ASN A 96 17.98 8.52 -3.23
CA ASN A 96 18.99 7.71 -2.56
C ASN A 96 18.48 6.31 -2.24
N TRP A 97 17.24 6.22 -1.75
CA TRP A 97 16.62 4.98 -1.30
C TRP A 97 15.23 4.82 -1.90
N THR A 98 14.80 3.57 -2.05
CA THR A 98 13.44 3.23 -2.48
C THR A 98 12.69 2.54 -1.35
N ALA A 99 11.43 2.90 -1.20
CA ALA A 99 10.46 2.24 -0.32
C ALA A 99 9.28 1.74 -1.16
N SER A 100 9.25 0.44 -1.49
CA SER A 100 8.25 -0.10 -2.43
C SER A 100 7.89 -1.56 -2.13
N TYR A 101 6.92 -2.11 -2.86
CA TYR A 101 6.57 -3.52 -2.80
C TYR A 101 7.67 -4.47 -3.32
N ARG A 102 8.64 -3.97 -4.08
CA ARG A 102 9.72 -4.81 -4.62
C ARG A 102 10.68 -5.24 -3.50
N HIS A 103 11.03 -6.52 -3.50
CA HIS A 103 11.93 -7.12 -2.50
C HIS A 103 13.38 -6.61 -2.57
N ASP A 104 13.79 -6.00 -3.68
CA ASP A 104 15.11 -5.38 -3.87
C ASP A 104 15.12 -3.87 -3.58
N SER A 105 14.03 -3.30 -3.08
CA SER A 105 14.02 -1.92 -2.58
C SER A 105 14.82 -1.79 -1.29
N THR A 106 15.35 -0.60 -1.02
CA THR A 106 16.10 -0.34 0.23
C THR A 106 15.24 -0.59 1.46
N ILE A 107 13.95 -0.23 1.38
CA ILE A 107 12.94 -0.45 2.41
C ILE A 107 11.78 -1.20 1.76
N VAL A 108 11.69 -2.52 2.00
CA VAL A 108 10.58 -3.33 1.49
C VAL A 108 9.29 -2.95 2.22
N ALA A 109 8.39 -2.28 1.51
CA ALA A 109 7.14 -1.72 2.01
C ALA A 109 5.98 -2.11 1.08
N PRO A 110 5.50 -3.37 1.12
CA PRO A 110 4.31 -3.77 0.37
C PRO A 110 3.04 -3.17 0.99
N TYR A 111 1.94 -3.08 0.20
CA TYR A 111 0.62 -2.67 0.71
C TYR A 111 0.22 -3.46 1.96
N GLU A 112 0.35 -4.78 1.88
CA GLU A 112 0.04 -5.72 2.95
C GLU A 112 1.00 -6.90 2.88
N LYS A 113 1.12 -7.64 3.98
CA LYS A 113 1.86 -8.90 4.01
C LYS A 113 1.12 -9.96 4.81
N PHE A 114 1.10 -11.18 4.28
CA PHE A 114 0.65 -12.33 5.05
C PHE A 114 1.76 -12.78 5.98
N VAL A 115 1.49 -12.70 7.29
CA VAL A 115 2.38 -13.25 8.31
C VAL A 115 1.68 -14.37 9.05
N PRO A 116 2.38 -15.46 9.40
CA PRO A 116 1.80 -16.49 10.26
C PRO A 116 1.41 -15.86 11.60
N TYR A 117 0.15 -16.03 12.00
CA TYR A 117 -0.29 -15.66 13.35
C TYR A 117 0.50 -16.43 14.42
N ASN A 118 0.79 -17.70 14.14
CA ASN A 118 1.67 -18.53 14.95
C ASN A 118 2.64 -19.25 14.00
N ALA A 119 3.93 -18.92 14.08
CA ALA A 119 4.98 -19.47 13.23
C ALA A 119 5.16 -21.00 13.37
N SER A 120 4.72 -21.57 14.49
CA SER A 120 4.76 -23.03 14.72
C SER A 120 3.61 -23.76 14.01
N ILE A 121 2.56 -23.06 13.60
CA ILE A 121 1.42 -23.65 12.89
C ILE A 121 1.59 -23.46 11.39
N ARG A 122 2.08 -24.50 10.70
CA ARG A 122 2.23 -24.51 9.24
C ARG A 122 0.98 -24.98 8.50
N THR A 123 0.15 -25.77 9.18
CA THR A 123 -1.07 -26.36 8.61
C THR A 123 -2.18 -26.35 9.65
N LYS A 124 -3.40 -26.06 9.22
CA LYS A 124 -4.62 -26.22 10.05
C LYS A 124 -5.63 -27.09 9.30
N PRO A 125 -6.22 -28.11 9.95
CA PRO A 125 -7.28 -28.90 9.32
C PRO A 125 -8.47 -28.00 8.98
N GLN A 126 -8.96 -28.11 7.74
CA GLN A 126 -10.12 -27.35 7.27
C GLN A 126 -11.39 -28.10 7.69
N THR A 127 -11.94 -27.76 8.84
CA THR A 127 -13.18 -28.39 9.37
C THR A 127 -14.45 -27.67 8.95
N ARG A 128 -14.32 -26.48 8.35
CA ARG A 128 -15.43 -25.63 7.91
C ARG A 128 -15.55 -25.63 6.40
N ASN A 129 -16.76 -25.85 5.90
CA ASN A 129 -17.08 -25.61 4.51
C ASN A 129 -17.42 -24.11 4.31
N TYR A 130 -16.45 -23.33 3.83
CA TYR A 130 -16.64 -21.90 3.55
C TYR A 130 -17.59 -21.60 2.39
N ALA A 131 -18.03 -22.62 1.64
CA ALA A 131 -19.02 -22.50 0.58
C ALA A 131 -20.43 -22.92 1.01
N GLU A 132 -20.61 -23.38 2.25
CA GLU A 132 -21.92 -23.77 2.78
C GLU A 132 -22.87 -22.56 2.84
N GLY A 133 -24.11 -22.75 2.40
CA GLY A 133 -25.12 -21.68 2.30
C GLY A 133 -24.93 -20.70 1.14
N LYS A 134 -23.75 -20.68 0.50
CA LYS A 134 -23.43 -19.73 -0.58
C LYS A 134 -24.02 -20.17 -1.91
N THR A 135 -24.83 -19.32 -2.53
CA THR A 135 -25.54 -19.63 -3.77
C THR A 135 -24.76 -19.17 -5.01
N LYS A 136 -24.19 -17.96 -4.96
CA LYS A 136 -23.43 -17.34 -6.06
C LYS A 136 -22.02 -17.91 -6.17
N LYS A 137 -21.47 -17.89 -7.38
CA LYS A 137 -20.19 -18.59 -7.67
C LYS A 137 -18.99 -17.67 -7.50
N VAL A 138 -18.86 -16.65 -8.34
CA VAL A 138 -17.66 -15.81 -8.40
C VAL A 138 -18.07 -14.34 -8.39
N ALA A 139 -17.38 -13.52 -7.60
CA ALA A 139 -17.48 -12.07 -7.64
C ALA A 139 -16.15 -11.43 -8.08
N TRP A 140 -16.24 -10.33 -8.82
CA TRP A 140 -15.09 -9.49 -9.16
C TRP A 140 -15.43 -8.01 -8.95
N PHE A 141 -14.71 -7.33 -8.06
CA PHE A 141 -14.90 -5.91 -7.77
C PHE A 141 -13.80 -5.12 -8.48
N VAL A 142 -14.18 -4.30 -9.46
CA VAL A 142 -13.21 -3.63 -10.34
C VAL A 142 -13.74 -2.30 -10.88
N SER A 143 -12.89 -1.26 -10.85
CA SER A 143 -13.19 0.04 -11.44
C SER A 143 -12.20 0.47 -12.53
N ASN A 144 -11.03 -0.14 -12.62
CA ASN A 144 -10.06 0.14 -13.69
C ASN A 144 -10.21 -0.88 -14.83
N CYS A 145 -10.88 -0.48 -15.91
CA CYS A 145 -11.18 -1.37 -17.03
C CYS A 145 -10.07 -1.43 -18.08
N GLY A 146 -9.09 -0.52 -18.01
CA GLY A 146 -7.98 -0.39 -18.96
C GLY A 146 -6.69 -1.06 -18.50
N ALA A 147 -6.76 -1.99 -17.54
CA ALA A 147 -5.61 -2.74 -17.06
C ALA A 147 -4.96 -3.55 -18.22
N ARG A 148 -3.64 -3.42 -18.37
CA ARG A 148 -2.86 -4.03 -19.46
C ARG A 148 -2.25 -5.37 -19.05
N ASN A 149 -3.04 -6.21 -18.40
CA ASN A 149 -2.58 -7.51 -17.88
C ASN A 149 -3.55 -8.68 -18.16
N ASN A 150 -4.45 -8.50 -19.13
CA ASN A 150 -5.43 -9.49 -19.55
C ASN A 150 -6.43 -9.95 -18.48
N ARG A 151 -6.51 -9.29 -17.32
CA ARG A 151 -7.42 -9.68 -16.24
C ARG A 151 -8.89 -9.66 -16.67
N ARG A 152 -9.25 -8.71 -17.54
CA ARG A 152 -10.61 -8.58 -18.07
C ARG A 152 -10.93 -9.73 -19.01
N GLN A 153 -10.04 -10.01 -19.95
CA GLN A 153 -10.15 -11.10 -20.91
C GLN A 153 -10.29 -12.44 -20.19
N TYR A 154 -9.49 -12.67 -19.14
CA TYR A 154 -9.62 -13.86 -18.30
C TYR A 154 -11.02 -13.97 -17.68
N VAL A 155 -11.54 -12.89 -17.10
CA VAL A 155 -12.87 -12.88 -16.47
C VAL A 155 -13.98 -13.08 -17.50
N GLU A 156 -13.87 -12.46 -18.67
CA GLU A 156 -14.84 -12.61 -19.76
C GLU A 156 -14.88 -14.05 -20.30
N GLU A 157 -13.74 -14.72 -20.44
CA GLU A 157 -13.69 -16.14 -20.78
C GLU A 157 -14.27 -17.02 -19.67
N LEU A 158 -13.90 -16.76 -18.41
CA LEU A 158 -14.42 -17.51 -17.26
C LEU A 158 -15.96 -17.40 -17.16
N ALA A 159 -16.51 -16.22 -17.42
CA ALA A 159 -17.94 -15.95 -17.36
C ALA A 159 -18.77 -16.78 -18.37
N LYS A 160 -18.14 -17.34 -19.42
CA LYS A 160 -18.80 -18.27 -20.36
C LYS A 160 -19.06 -19.64 -19.74
N HIS A 161 -18.34 -20.00 -18.68
CA HIS A 161 -18.35 -21.33 -18.08
C HIS A 161 -18.94 -21.36 -16.66
N ILE A 162 -18.91 -20.25 -15.94
CA ILE A 162 -19.44 -20.15 -14.58
C ILE A 162 -20.02 -18.74 -14.35
N GLN A 163 -21.02 -18.62 -13.47
CA GLN A 163 -21.54 -17.32 -13.08
C GLN A 163 -20.44 -16.43 -12.47
N VAL A 164 -20.21 -15.28 -13.09
CA VAL A 164 -19.34 -14.23 -12.55
C VAL A 164 -20.13 -12.92 -12.44
N ASP A 165 -20.30 -12.42 -11.22
CA ASP A 165 -20.92 -11.13 -10.96
C ASP A 165 -19.80 -10.06 -10.87
N ILE A 166 -19.88 -9.04 -11.73
CA ILE A 166 -18.86 -7.97 -11.83
C ILE A 166 -19.43 -6.68 -11.23
N TYR A 167 -18.78 -6.20 -10.17
CA TYR A 167 -19.12 -4.96 -9.46
C TYR A 167 -18.18 -3.82 -9.82
N GLY A 168 -18.71 -2.61 -9.89
CA GLY A 168 -17.97 -1.38 -10.15
C GLY A 168 -18.05 -0.94 -11.62
N SER A 169 -17.21 0.00 -12.00
CA SER A 169 -17.28 0.70 -13.30
C SER A 169 -17.10 -0.21 -14.53
N CYS A 170 -16.61 -1.43 -14.36
CA CYS A 170 -16.41 -2.39 -15.46
C CYS A 170 -17.51 -3.44 -15.59
N GLY A 171 -18.51 -3.41 -14.71
CA GLY A 171 -19.63 -4.35 -14.69
C GLY A 171 -20.98 -3.65 -14.62
N THR A 172 -22.03 -4.45 -14.41
CA THR A 172 -23.42 -3.96 -14.30
C THR A 172 -23.88 -3.80 -12.86
N LEU A 173 -23.14 -4.37 -11.89
CA LEU A 173 -23.44 -4.26 -10.47
C LEU A 173 -22.66 -3.11 -9.85
N SER A 174 -23.23 -2.48 -8.83
CA SER A 174 -22.61 -1.37 -8.12
C SER A 174 -22.26 -1.76 -6.68
N CYS A 175 -21.10 -1.30 -6.25
CA CYS A 175 -20.67 -1.29 -4.86
C CYS A 175 -19.91 0.02 -4.64
N PRO A 176 -20.60 1.10 -4.23
CA PRO A 176 -19.94 2.37 -3.96
C PRO A 176 -18.96 2.23 -2.80
N ARG A 177 -17.84 2.99 -2.84
CA ARG A 177 -16.78 2.89 -1.81
C ARG A 177 -17.28 3.17 -0.39
N PHE A 178 -18.25 4.07 -0.24
CA PHE A 178 -18.86 4.39 1.05
C PHE A 178 -19.71 3.24 1.63
N GLU A 179 -20.03 2.22 0.83
CA GLU A 179 -20.73 1.00 1.25
C GLU A 179 -19.83 -0.24 1.28
N SER A 180 -18.51 -0.07 1.24
CA SER A 180 -17.53 -1.17 1.16
C SER A 180 -17.79 -2.29 2.17
N ASN A 181 -18.11 -1.96 3.42
CA ASN A 181 -18.44 -2.95 4.45
C ASN A 181 -19.63 -3.86 4.05
N LYS A 182 -20.72 -3.27 3.53
CA LYS A 182 -21.88 -4.06 3.06
C LYS A 182 -21.50 -4.97 1.90
N CYS A 183 -20.61 -4.51 1.01
CA CYS A 183 -20.14 -5.32 -0.09
C CYS A 183 -19.25 -6.47 0.35
N PHE A 184 -18.43 -6.27 1.39
CA PHE A 184 -17.67 -7.35 2.01
C PHE A 184 -18.59 -8.38 2.68
N ASP A 185 -19.68 -7.92 3.32
CA ASP A 185 -20.69 -8.83 3.87
C ASP A 185 -21.33 -9.68 2.77
N VAL A 186 -21.76 -9.06 1.67
CA VAL A 186 -22.31 -9.75 0.48
C VAL A 186 -21.30 -10.72 -0.12
N LEU A 187 -20.04 -10.30 -0.26
CA LEU A 187 -18.96 -11.17 -0.75
C LEU A 187 -18.81 -12.42 0.15
N ASN A 188 -18.84 -12.19 1.47
CA ASN A 188 -18.66 -13.24 2.46
C ASN A 188 -19.89 -14.15 2.60
N SER A 189 -21.12 -13.67 2.40
CA SER A 189 -22.34 -14.45 2.53
C SER A 189 -22.73 -15.19 1.26
N ASP A 190 -22.53 -14.58 0.10
CA ASP A 190 -23.20 -15.05 -1.13
C ASP A 190 -22.27 -15.82 -2.06
N TYR A 191 -20.98 -15.46 -2.08
CA TYR A 191 -20.04 -15.93 -3.11
C TYR A 191 -19.05 -16.97 -2.61
N LYS A 192 -18.86 -18.01 -3.41
CA LYS A 192 -17.88 -19.07 -3.16
C LYS A 192 -16.45 -18.63 -3.46
N PHE A 193 -16.26 -17.78 -4.47
CA PHE A 193 -14.95 -17.31 -4.91
C PHE A 193 -14.95 -15.79 -5.14
N TYR A 194 -13.78 -15.20 -4.92
CA TYR A 194 -13.47 -13.80 -5.20
C TYR A 194 -12.25 -13.73 -6.11
N LEU A 195 -12.32 -12.93 -7.17
CA LEU A 195 -11.19 -12.68 -8.06
C LEU A 195 -10.42 -11.43 -7.59
N SER A 196 -9.18 -11.62 -7.14
CA SER A 196 -8.31 -10.56 -6.63
C SER A 196 -7.19 -10.20 -7.62
N PHE A 197 -7.54 -9.96 -8.88
CA PHE A 197 -6.53 -9.65 -9.91
C PHE A 197 -6.07 -8.20 -9.84
N GLU A 198 -4.76 -8.02 -9.70
CA GLU A 198 -4.11 -6.70 -9.73
C GLU A 198 -4.29 -5.99 -11.08
N ASN A 199 -3.96 -4.69 -11.13
CA ASN A 199 -4.11 -3.87 -12.34
C ASN A 199 -2.95 -4.05 -13.36
N SER A 200 -1.89 -4.78 -12.97
CA SER A 200 -0.66 -4.98 -13.72
C SER A 200 0.00 -6.31 -13.38
N ASN A 201 0.83 -6.82 -14.28
CA ASN A 201 1.76 -7.91 -13.97
C ASN A 201 3.06 -7.28 -13.45
N CYS A 202 3.55 -7.76 -12.30
CA CYS A 202 4.78 -7.29 -11.69
C CYS A 202 5.98 -8.10 -12.16
#